data_AF-A0AAU9Y429-F1
#
_entry.id   AF-A0AAU9Y429-F1
#
_cell.length_a   1.000
_cell.length_b   1.000
_cell.length_c   1.000
_cell.angle_alpha   90.00
_cell.angle_beta   90.00
_cell.angle_gamma   90.00
#
_symmetry.space_group_name_H-M   'P 1'
#
loop_
_entity.id
_entity.type
_entity.pdbx_description
1 polymer ?
#
loop_
_entity_poly.entity_id
_entity_poly.type
_entity_poly.pdbx_seq_one_letter_code
_entity_poly.pdbx_strand_id
1 'polypeptide(L)'
;MCLKQAFRAHDAVMELKSFSDLCVTLSGNKSRSTNGCAMINPLEFLQFNESNLNGKDLHDVQRELSKSYNDTSLLMRNGRPFWLNFNRMFGKATRKHGSITDAKALQMIYLLRDPRDDDESDKILKWEKAFIDKLGSLFGGVLPFLVLGIGIDDMFIMVDELDRQPRDLSTTGKIKAVMKHSGATVTMTTMTDLVAFAVSTSTSFPAIRYFCVYAALTVTLSFLMVVTFFVALMTYDVRRIKSGRRDFLPFCLAPRPKEGKPAWDEPLPQTSNKVMKYWGTLLTLPITKVLVILFSLSLLGAGIYGVTQVDESFDRRVLARDDSYLRQFLTAQGKYFELSIGVSIVQTGEVDYQLRSTQSDIKELTNVFKENEYYKNQSLSWMDAFSQYAKKSKRNITGPGFLRELKTFLRIPEFSYFTQDVKLSEDETKIEASRVVGYMKDSGSSTFQKNAMLTLREDISKKSKLNAFPITRSFIFF
;
A
#
# COMPACT_ATOMS: atom_id res chain seq x y z
N MET A 1 15.65 -31.54 -4.26
CA MET A 1 14.87 -31.31 -3.01
C MET A 1 13.82 -30.20 -3.18
N CYS A 2 14.20 -29.01 -3.67
CA CYS A 2 13.29 -27.87 -3.83
C CYS A 2 12.10 -28.13 -4.78
N LEU A 3 12.31 -28.73 -5.97
CA LEU A 3 11.22 -29.00 -6.92
C LEU A 3 10.17 -30.00 -6.41
N LYS A 4 10.59 -31.05 -5.68
CA LYS A 4 9.65 -32.01 -5.05
C LYS A 4 8.80 -31.35 -3.96
N GLN A 5 9.37 -30.40 -3.22
CA GLN A 5 8.60 -29.59 -2.27
C GLN A 5 7.64 -28.63 -2.99
N ALA A 6 8.05 -28.08 -4.13
CA ALA A 6 7.17 -27.26 -4.97
C ALA A 6 5.98 -28.07 -5.52
N PHE A 7 6.18 -29.33 -5.92
CA PHE A 7 5.09 -30.25 -6.28
C PHE A 7 4.08 -30.41 -5.13
N ARG A 8 4.55 -30.77 -3.94
CA ARG A 8 3.66 -30.89 -2.75
C ARG A 8 2.89 -29.62 -2.44
N ALA A 9 3.53 -28.46 -2.57
CA ALA A 9 2.89 -27.17 -2.37
C ALA A 9 1.86 -26.86 -3.48
N HIS A 10 2.15 -27.24 -4.72
CA HIS A 10 1.21 -27.11 -5.84
C HIS A 10 -0.02 -28.00 -5.64
N ASP A 11 0.18 -29.27 -5.31
CA ASP A 11 -0.89 -30.23 -5.10
C ASP A 11 -1.83 -29.77 -3.97
N ALA A 12 -1.25 -29.29 -2.86
CA ALA A 12 -2.02 -28.73 -1.75
C ALA A 12 -2.89 -27.52 -2.14
N VAL A 13 -2.45 -26.70 -3.11
CA VAL A 13 -3.27 -25.59 -3.64
C VAL A 13 -4.35 -26.11 -4.58
N MET A 14 -4.04 -27.09 -5.42
CA MET A 14 -5.01 -27.70 -6.35
C MET A 14 -6.12 -28.47 -5.63
N GLU A 15 -5.85 -28.99 -4.43
CA GLU A 15 -6.82 -29.69 -3.58
C GLU A 15 -7.77 -28.75 -2.81
N LEU A 16 -7.52 -27.44 -2.82
CA LEU A 16 -8.41 -26.48 -2.16
C LEU A 16 -9.79 -26.46 -2.84
N LYS A 17 -10.84 -26.69 -2.05
CA LYS A 17 -12.23 -26.60 -2.52
C LYS A 17 -12.47 -25.23 -3.16
N SER A 18 -13.14 -25.25 -4.32
CA SER A 18 -13.54 -24.07 -5.09
C SER A 18 -12.43 -23.36 -5.90
N PHE A 19 -11.18 -23.85 -5.93
CA PHE A 19 -10.14 -23.21 -6.77
C PHE A 19 -10.47 -23.25 -8.27
N SER A 20 -11.02 -24.37 -8.77
CA SER A 20 -11.45 -24.51 -10.17
C SER A 20 -12.53 -23.52 -10.59
N ASP A 21 -13.37 -23.11 -9.64
CA ASP A 21 -14.50 -22.20 -9.88
C ASP A 21 -14.06 -20.73 -9.90
N LEU A 22 -12.97 -20.43 -9.20
CA LEU A 22 -12.44 -19.08 -8.99
C LEU A 22 -11.27 -18.73 -9.94
N CYS A 23 -10.62 -19.73 -10.52
CA CYS A 23 -9.43 -19.49 -11.35
C CYS A 23 -9.77 -18.81 -12.70
N VAL A 24 -8.79 -18.08 -13.25
CA VAL A 24 -8.86 -17.56 -14.61
C VAL A 24 -8.62 -18.68 -15.61
N THR A 25 -9.37 -18.71 -16.70
CA THR A 25 -9.15 -19.62 -17.84
C THR A 25 -8.88 -18.80 -19.10
N LEU A 26 -8.16 -19.37 -20.08
CA LEU A 26 -7.92 -18.71 -21.37
C LEU A 26 -9.20 -18.36 -22.15
N SER A 27 -10.26 -19.15 -21.99
CA SER A 27 -11.56 -18.93 -22.63
C SER A 27 -12.45 -17.91 -21.89
N GLY A 28 -12.04 -17.43 -20.71
CA GLY A 28 -12.84 -16.56 -19.83
C GLY A 28 -14.04 -17.23 -19.13
N ASN A 29 -14.36 -18.50 -19.43
CA ASN A 29 -15.48 -19.24 -18.85
C ASN A 29 -15.10 -19.97 -17.55
N LYS A 30 -16.07 -20.39 -16.72
CA LYS A 30 -15.74 -21.17 -15.51
C LYS A 30 -15.12 -22.51 -15.91
N SER A 31 -14.03 -22.91 -15.25
CA SER A 31 -13.39 -24.18 -15.54
C SER A 31 -14.14 -25.31 -14.84
N ARG A 32 -14.34 -26.44 -15.51
CA ARG A 32 -14.84 -27.68 -14.89
C ARG A 32 -13.73 -28.52 -14.24
N SER A 33 -12.48 -28.14 -14.42
CA SER A 33 -11.29 -28.86 -13.94
C SER A 33 -10.16 -27.89 -13.59
N THR A 34 -9.36 -28.21 -12.59
CA THR A 34 -8.14 -27.46 -12.22
C THR A 34 -7.12 -27.38 -13.36
N ASN A 35 -7.19 -28.31 -14.33
CA ASN A 35 -6.31 -28.30 -15.51
C ASN A 35 -6.55 -27.15 -16.49
N GLY A 36 -7.75 -26.57 -16.49
CA GLY A 36 -8.09 -25.42 -17.33
C GLY A 36 -7.65 -24.07 -16.74
N CYS A 37 -7.14 -24.06 -15.51
CA CYS A 37 -6.76 -22.85 -14.81
C CYS A 37 -5.42 -22.29 -15.34
N ALA A 38 -5.43 -21.01 -15.67
CA ALA A 38 -4.24 -20.25 -16.03
C ALA A 38 -3.38 -20.02 -14.78
N MET A 39 -2.09 -20.31 -14.89
CA MET A 39 -1.11 -20.10 -13.83
C MET A 39 0.24 -19.75 -14.43
N ILE A 40 1.14 -19.25 -13.60
CA ILE A 40 2.56 -19.09 -13.93
C ILE A 40 3.31 -19.94 -12.93
N ASN A 41 3.71 -21.14 -13.36
CA ASN A 41 4.33 -22.12 -12.47
C ASN A 41 5.62 -22.70 -13.07
N PRO A 42 6.75 -22.71 -12.34
CA PRO A 42 7.98 -23.34 -12.80
C PRO A 42 7.83 -24.84 -13.07
N LEU A 43 6.80 -25.52 -12.57
CA LEU A 43 6.57 -26.95 -12.83
C LEU A 43 6.01 -27.24 -14.24
N GLU A 44 5.68 -26.20 -15.02
CA GLU A 44 5.11 -26.36 -16.37
C GLU A 44 6.06 -27.01 -17.36
N PHE A 45 7.39 -26.79 -17.25
CA PHE A 45 8.34 -27.47 -18.14
C PHE A 45 8.38 -28.99 -17.93
N LEU A 46 7.93 -29.46 -16.76
CA LEU A 46 7.76 -30.88 -16.42
C LEU A 46 6.33 -31.37 -16.65
N GLN A 47 5.45 -30.52 -17.19
CA GLN A 47 4.04 -30.80 -17.41
C GLN A 47 3.29 -31.25 -16.15
N PHE A 48 3.72 -30.78 -14.97
CA PHE A 48 3.17 -31.17 -13.67
C PHE A 48 3.21 -32.68 -13.38
N ASN A 49 4.13 -33.43 -14.00
CA ASN A 49 4.31 -34.84 -13.70
C ASN A 49 5.58 -35.04 -12.87
N GLU A 50 5.44 -35.41 -11.59
CA GLU A 50 6.59 -35.67 -10.70
C GLU A 50 7.45 -36.83 -11.20
N SER A 51 6.89 -37.81 -11.93
CA SER A 51 7.66 -38.93 -12.47
C SER A 51 8.76 -38.48 -13.44
N ASN A 52 8.59 -37.32 -14.07
CA ASN A 52 9.60 -36.73 -14.95
C ASN A 52 10.87 -36.29 -14.21
N LEU A 53 10.88 -36.28 -12.88
CA LEU A 53 12.05 -36.03 -12.03
C LEU A 53 12.72 -37.30 -11.50
N ASN A 54 12.10 -38.48 -11.67
CA ASN A 54 12.65 -39.71 -11.12
C ASN A 54 13.85 -40.18 -11.96
N GLY A 55 14.98 -40.40 -11.29
CA GLY A 55 16.22 -40.87 -11.93
C GLY A 55 17.04 -39.80 -12.66
N LYS A 56 16.60 -38.53 -12.66
CA LYS A 56 17.34 -37.41 -13.26
C LYS A 56 18.26 -36.74 -12.26
N ASP A 57 19.46 -36.38 -12.70
CA ASP A 57 20.37 -35.55 -11.93
C ASP A 57 20.06 -34.04 -12.11
N LEU A 58 20.82 -33.17 -11.45
CA LEU A 58 20.65 -31.73 -11.58
C LEU A 58 20.95 -31.22 -13.00
N HIS A 59 21.90 -31.83 -13.70
CA HIS A 59 22.30 -31.44 -15.05
C HIS A 59 21.23 -31.81 -16.09
N ASP A 60 20.57 -32.94 -15.92
CA ASP A 60 19.45 -33.37 -16.75
C ASP A 60 18.28 -32.40 -16.62
N VAL A 61 17.94 -32.00 -15.39
CA VAL A 61 16.88 -31.01 -15.13
C VAL A 61 17.25 -29.63 -15.70
N GLN A 62 18.51 -29.20 -15.56
CA GLN A 62 19.00 -27.95 -16.17
C GLN A 62 18.92 -27.97 -17.70
N ARG A 63 19.22 -29.13 -18.32
CA ARG A 63 19.15 -29.32 -19.77
C ARG A 63 17.72 -29.23 -20.25
N GLU A 64 16.77 -29.89 -19.58
CA GLU A 64 15.35 -29.81 -19.92
C GLU A 64 14.80 -28.40 -19.74
N LEU A 65 15.14 -27.74 -18.63
CA LEU A 65 14.73 -26.36 -18.39
C LEU A 65 15.28 -25.41 -19.47
N SER A 66 16.55 -25.58 -19.87
CA SER A 66 17.17 -24.78 -20.93
C SER A 66 16.55 -25.07 -22.30
N LYS A 67 16.16 -26.32 -22.56
CA LYS A 67 15.42 -26.70 -23.77
C LYS A 67 14.05 -26.02 -23.82
N SER A 68 13.28 -26.08 -22.74
CA SER A 68 11.97 -25.43 -22.63
C SER A 68 12.05 -23.91 -22.68
N TYR A 69 13.15 -23.32 -22.19
CA TYR A 69 13.39 -21.89 -22.30
C TYR A 69 13.66 -21.44 -23.75
N ASN A 70 14.41 -22.23 -24.52
CA ASN A 70 14.76 -21.90 -25.91
C ASN A 70 13.64 -22.26 -26.91
N ASP A 71 12.66 -23.07 -26.49
CA ASP A 71 11.50 -23.40 -27.31
C ASP A 71 10.49 -22.25 -27.34
N THR A 72 10.41 -21.56 -28.48
CA THR A 72 9.47 -20.45 -28.67
C THR A 72 8.03 -20.91 -28.88
N SER A 73 7.81 -22.18 -29.17
CA SER A 73 6.48 -22.77 -29.40
C SER A 73 5.83 -23.30 -28.13
N LEU A 74 6.60 -23.47 -27.05
CA LEU A 74 6.10 -23.97 -25.77
C LEU A 74 5.23 -22.90 -25.08
N LEU A 75 3.91 -23.08 -25.20
CA LEU A 75 2.91 -22.27 -24.52
C LEU A 75 2.63 -22.81 -23.11
N MET A 76 2.63 -21.89 -22.16
CA MET A 76 2.22 -22.14 -20.78
C MET A 76 0.69 -22.20 -20.64
N ARG A 77 0.18 -22.65 -19.50
CA ARG A 77 -1.29 -22.69 -19.22
C ARG A 77 -1.95 -21.31 -19.26
N ASN A 78 -1.19 -20.24 -19.08
CA ASN A 78 -1.64 -18.86 -19.26
C ASN A 78 -1.63 -18.39 -20.73
N GLY A 79 -1.34 -19.27 -21.69
CA GLY A 79 -1.33 -19.02 -23.13
C GLY A 79 -0.17 -18.16 -23.61
N ARG A 80 0.83 -17.88 -22.76
CA ARG A 80 2.03 -17.10 -23.10
C ARG A 80 3.22 -18.04 -23.26
N PRO A 81 4.25 -17.69 -24.06
CA PRO A 81 5.46 -18.49 -24.18
C PRO A 81 6.19 -18.65 -22.85
N PHE A 82 6.81 -19.81 -22.63
CA PHE A 82 7.53 -20.12 -21.38
C PHE A 82 8.65 -19.11 -21.07
N TRP A 83 9.43 -18.72 -22.08
CA TRP A 83 10.57 -17.79 -21.92
C TRP A 83 10.14 -16.41 -21.39
N LEU A 84 8.93 -15.95 -21.73
CA LEU A 84 8.41 -14.64 -21.31
C LEU A 84 8.11 -14.61 -19.81
N ASN A 85 7.69 -15.74 -19.25
CA ASN A 85 7.39 -15.86 -17.81
C ASN A 85 8.59 -16.32 -16.98
N PHE A 86 9.71 -16.69 -17.62
CA PHE A 86 10.85 -17.31 -16.95
C PHE A 86 11.35 -16.49 -15.73
N ASN A 87 11.58 -15.19 -15.91
CA ASN A 87 12.06 -14.31 -14.84
C ASN A 87 11.01 -14.07 -13.72
N ARG A 88 9.74 -14.41 -13.97
CA ARG A 88 8.66 -14.38 -12.96
C ARG A 88 8.55 -15.69 -12.18
N MET A 89 9.13 -16.77 -12.69
CA MET A 89 9.12 -18.10 -12.05
C MET A 89 10.42 -18.40 -11.31
N PHE A 90 11.55 -17.97 -11.88
CA PHE A 90 12.89 -18.24 -11.35
C PHE A 90 13.58 -16.93 -10.97
N GLY A 91 13.77 -16.73 -9.66
CA GLY A 91 14.41 -15.54 -9.11
C GLY A 91 15.94 -15.62 -9.16
N LYS A 92 16.60 -14.53 -9.56
CA LYS A 92 18.07 -14.42 -9.72
C LYS A 92 18.68 -15.61 -10.47
N ALA A 93 18.06 -15.97 -11.58
CA ALA A 93 18.56 -17.03 -12.44
C ALA A 93 19.87 -16.60 -13.13
N THR A 94 20.90 -17.44 -13.05
CA THR A 94 22.17 -17.23 -13.75
C THR A 94 22.25 -18.09 -15.00
N ARG A 95 22.89 -17.55 -16.04
CA ARG A 95 23.06 -18.22 -17.33
C ARG A 95 24.53 -18.19 -17.72
N LYS A 96 25.06 -19.32 -18.17
CA LYS A 96 26.39 -19.42 -18.76
C LYS A 96 26.25 -20.08 -20.13
N HIS A 97 26.79 -19.46 -21.18
CA HIS A 97 26.77 -19.99 -22.55
C HIS A 97 25.37 -20.41 -23.04
N GLY A 98 24.33 -19.66 -22.69
CA GLY A 98 22.94 -19.97 -23.08
C GLY A 98 22.23 -21.06 -22.28
N SER A 99 22.92 -21.75 -21.37
CA SER A 99 22.33 -22.71 -20.43
C SER A 99 22.05 -22.05 -19.09
N ILE A 100 20.91 -22.39 -18.48
CA ILE A 100 20.53 -21.94 -17.14
C ILE A 100 21.30 -22.78 -16.12
N THR A 101 22.11 -22.13 -15.28
CA THR A 101 23.02 -22.83 -14.35
C THR A 101 22.55 -22.83 -12.90
N ASP A 102 21.86 -21.78 -12.47
CA ASP A 102 21.41 -21.66 -11.08
C ASP A 102 20.22 -20.72 -10.98
N ALA A 103 19.36 -20.91 -9.98
CA ALA A 103 18.28 -20.00 -9.61
C ALA A 103 18.13 -19.97 -8.10
N LYS A 104 18.02 -18.78 -7.50
CA LYS A 104 18.02 -18.60 -6.05
C LYS A 104 16.64 -18.70 -5.41
N ALA A 105 15.57 -18.56 -6.19
CA ALA A 105 14.20 -18.65 -5.71
C ALA A 105 13.25 -19.20 -6.78
N LEU A 106 12.16 -19.82 -6.32
CA LEU A 106 11.04 -20.26 -7.15
C LEU A 106 9.78 -19.49 -6.76
N GLN A 107 8.99 -19.09 -7.75
CA GLN A 107 7.71 -18.41 -7.54
C GLN A 107 6.61 -19.12 -8.34
N MET A 108 5.53 -19.46 -7.65
CA MET A 108 4.30 -20.00 -8.23
C MET A 108 3.21 -18.93 -8.12
N ILE A 109 2.57 -18.57 -9.24
CA ILE A 109 1.53 -17.56 -9.27
C ILE A 109 0.24 -18.21 -9.77
N TYR A 110 -0.77 -18.19 -8.92
CA TYR A 110 -2.12 -18.66 -9.24
C TYR A 110 -3.00 -17.45 -9.57
N LEU A 111 -3.66 -17.47 -10.72
CA LEU A 111 -4.46 -16.36 -11.20
C LEU A 111 -5.94 -16.60 -10.87
N LEU A 112 -6.51 -15.72 -10.06
CA LEU A 112 -7.93 -15.72 -9.71
C LEU A 112 -8.68 -14.68 -10.55
N ARG A 113 -9.94 -14.98 -10.84
CA ARG A 113 -10.83 -14.09 -11.61
C ARG A 113 -11.19 -12.87 -10.78
N ASP A 114 -11.19 -11.70 -11.42
CA ASP A 114 -11.72 -10.49 -10.82
C ASP A 114 -13.25 -10.67 -10.64
N PRO A 115 -13.79 -10.49 -9.42
CA PRO A 115 -15.23 -10.61 -9.18
C PRO A 115 -15.98 -9.53 -9.96
N ARG A 116 -17.13 -9.90 -10.54
CA ARG A 116 -17.95 -8.95 -11.32
C ARG A 116 -18.97 -8.21 -10.47
N ASP A 117 -19.41 -8.84 -9.38
CA ASP A 117 -20.44 -8.36 -8.47
C ASP A 117 -20.02 -8.56 -7.00
N ASP A 118 -20.64 -7.80 -6.09
CA ASP A 118 -20.32 -7.82 -4.65
C ASP A 118 -20.45 -9.20 -4.00
N ASP A 119 -21.39 -10.04 -4.46
CA ASP A 119 -21.57 -11.43 -3.99
C ASP A 119 -20.43 -12.37 -4.40
N GLU A 120 -19.80 -12.14 -5.57
CA GLU A 120 -18.60 -12.88 -5.98
C GLU A 120 -17.37 -12.35 -5.23
N SER A 121 -17.30 -11.04 -4.97
CA SER A 121 -16.27 -10.42 -4.14
C SER A 121 -16.27 -11.01 -2.72
N ASP A 122 -17.45 -11.20 -2.13
CA ASP A 122 -17.60 -11.80 -0.79
C ASP A 122 -17.13 -13.26 -0.73
N LYS A 123 -17.32 -14.03 -1.81
CA LYS A 123 -16.81 -15.41 -1.89
C LYS A 123 -15.30 -15.46 -2.03
N ILE A 124 -14.73 -14.56 -2.82
CA ILE A 124 -13.28 -14.42 -2.96
C ILE A 124 -12.68 -13.93 -1.65
N LEU A 125 -13.28 -12.93 -1.00
CA LEU A 125 -12.87 -12.42 0.31
C LEU A 125 -12.95 -13.50 1.39
N LYS A 126 -13.97 -14.37 1.40
CA LYS A 126 -14.03 -15.51 2.33
C LYS A 126 -12.94 -16.54 2.05
N TRP A 127 -12.58 -16.77 0.78
CA TRP A 127 -11.46 -17.64 0.41
C TRP A 127 -10.11 -17.02 0.79
N GLU A 128 -9.90 -15.75 0.46
CA GLU A 128 -8.70 -14.98 0.83
C GLU A 128 -8.58 -14.88 2.34
N LYS A 129 -9.68 -14.69 3.06
CA LYS A 129 -9.72 -14.71 4.52
C LYS A 129 -9.43 -16.10 5.07
N ALA A 130 -9.92 -17.19 4.50
CA ALA A 130 -9.51 -18.54 4.92
C ALA A 130 -8.01 -18.81 4.66
N PHE A 131 -7.46 -18.20 3.60
CA PHE A 131 -6.03 -18.24 3.27
C PHE A 131 -5.19 -17.36 4.21
N ILE A 132 -5.69 -16.18 4.58
CA ILE A 132 -5.03 -15.17 5.45
C ILE A 132 -5.23 -15.47 6.94
N ASP A 133 -6.36 -16.05 7.37
CA ASP A 133 -6.62 -16.48 8.75
C ASP A 133 -5.72 -17.67 9.14
N LYS A 134 -5.20 -18.41 8.15
CA LYS A 134 -4.06 -19.32 8.34
C LYS A 134 -2.75 -18.59 8.64
N LEU A 135 -2.68 -17.28 8.47
CA LEU A 135 -1.45 -16.47 8.48
C LEU A 135 -1.49 -15.22 9.40
N GLY A 136 -2.58 -15.02 10.14
CA GLY A 136 -2.60 -14.16 11.32
C GLY A 136 -2.86 -12.68 11.06
N SER A 137 -3.66 -12.08 11.95
CA SER A 137 -4.27 -10.77 11.81
C SER A 137 -3.53 -9.65 12.57
N LEU A 138 -3.72 -8.41 12.09
CA LEU A 138 -3.49 -7.17 12.83
C LEU A 138 -4.57 -6.16 12.53
N PHE A 139 -4.93 -5.36 13.54
CA PHE A 139 -4.74 -3.89 13.57
C PHE A 139 -5.07 -3.39 15.00
N GLY A 140 -4.20 -2.57 15.58
CA GLY A 140 -4.44 -1.84 16.84
C GLY A 140 -4.44 -0.34 16.56
N GLY A 141 -5.48 0.37 17.01
CA GLY A 141 -5.71 1.78 16.65
C GLY A 141 -4.84 2.77 17.45
N VAL A 142 -4.34 3.81 16.78
CA VAL A 142 -3.59 4.94 17.37
C VAL A 142 -4.52 5.97 18.05
N LEU A 143 -5.79 6.01 17.64
CA LEU A 143 -6.76 7.02 18.09
C LEU A 143 -7.00 7.03 19.62
N PRO A 144 -7.14 5.89 20.33
CA PRO A 144 -7.32 5.90 21.78
C PRO A 144 -6.14 6.51 22.53
N PHE A 145 -4.91 6.30 22.05
CA PHE A 145 -3.70 6.86 22.66
C PHE A 145 -3.63 8.39 22.48
N LEU A 146 -3.99 8.89 21.29
CA LEU A 146 -4.03 10.33 21.02
C LEU A 146 -5.05 11.03 21.93
N VAL A 147 -6.26 10.48 22.02
CA VAL A 147 -7.34 11.07 22.83
C VAL A 147 -7.01 11.03 24.32
N LEU A 148 -6.41 9.93 24.79
CA LEU A 148 -5.97 9.80 26.17
C LEU A 148 -4.90 10.83 26.52
N GLY A 149 -3.96 11.10 25.61
CA GLY A 149 -2.94 12.14 25.81
C GLY A 149 -3.54 13.54 25.98
N ILE A 150 -4.44 13.94 25.07
CA ILE A 150 -5.11 15.25 25.13
C ILE A 150 -5.95 15.38 26.41
N GLY A 151 -6.81 14.39 26.68
CA GLY A 151 -7.71 14.46 27.82
C GLY A 151 -7.01 14.47 29.18
N ILE A 152 -5.87 13.77 29.31
CA ILE A 152 -5.08 13.77 30.55
C ILE A 152 -4.41 15.13 30.80
N ASP A 153 -3.87 15.77 29.76
CA ASP A 153 -3.24 17.09 29.87
C ASP A 153 -4.24 18.14 30.41
N ASP A 154 -5.44 18.18 29.84
CA ASP A 154 -6.52 19.08 30.27
C ASP A 154 -6.91 18.87 31.75
N MET A 155 -7.01 17.61 32.17
CA MET A 155 -7.32 17.27 33.57
C MET A 155 -6.21 17.71 34.52
N PHE A 156 -4.94 17.54 34.15
CA PHE A 156 -3.81 17.97 34.96
C PHE A 156 -3.76 19.50 35.11
N ILE A 157 -3.99 20.26 34.05
CA ILE A 157 -4.00 21.73 34.09
C ILE A 157 -5.10 22.26 35.02
N MET A 158 -6.27 21.60 35.03
CA MET A 158 -7.36 21.99 35.93
C MET A 158 -7.08 21.63 37.39
N VAL A 159 -6.51 20.46 37.66
CA VAL A 159 -6.16 20.04 39.03
C VAL A 159 -5.02 20.87 39.60
N ASP A 160 -3.99 21.19 38.80
CA ASP A 160 -2.89 22.04 39.26
C ASP A 160 -3.38 23.45 39.64
N GLU A 161 -4.31 24.02 38.86
CA GLU A 161 -4.91 25.31 39.20
C GLU A 161 -5.83 25.22 40.42
N LEU A 162 -6.53 24.10 40.61
CA LEU A 162 -7.34 23.85 41.81
C LEU A 162 -6.48 23.82 43.07
N ASP A 163 -5.34 23.14 43.03
CA ASP A 163 -4.39 23.04 44.14
C ASP A 163 -3.82 24.41 44.54
N ARG A 164 -3.77 25.37 43.61
CA ARG A 164 -3.32 26.75 43.86
C ARG A 164 -4.39 27.64 44.49
N GLN A 165 -5.66 27.24 44.51
CA GLN A 165 -6.74 28.09 45.03
C GLN A 165 -6.73 28.17 46.57
N PRO A 166 -6.94 29.37 47.15
CA PRO A 166 -6.87 29.58 48.59
C PRO A 166 -8.03 28.88 49.33
N ARG A 167 -7.76 28.46 50.57
CA ARG A 167 -8.63 27.58 51.38
C ARG A 167 -9.98 28.20 51.78
N ASP A 168 -9.98 29.50 52.03
CA ASP A 168 -11.09 30.31 52.50
C ASP A 168 -12.25 30.42 51.50
N LEU A 169 -11.97 30.22 50.20
CA LEU A 169 -13.00 30.20 49.17
C LEU A 169 -14.02 29.08 49.38
N SER A 170 -15.30 29.38 49.21
CA SER A 170 -16.36 28.36 49.13
C SER A 170 -16.09 27.36 47.99
N THR A 171 -16.65 26.15 48.06
CA THR A 171 -16.46 25.14 47.00
C THR A 171 -16.81 25.73 45.62
N THR A 172 -17.95 26.42 45.52
CA THR A 172 -18.37 27.08 44.28
C THR A 172 -17.41 28.19 43.87
N GLY A 173 -16.84 28.94 44.83
CA GLY A 173 -15.82 29.95 44.57
C GLY A 173 -14.54 29.37 43.98
N LYS A 174 -14.03 28.25 44.53
CA LYS A 174 -12.84 27.55 44.01
C LYS A 174 -13.05 27.08 42.58
N ILE A 175 -14.14 26.36 42.31
CA ILE A 175 -14.43 25.82 40.97
C ILE A 175 -14.63 26.95 39.96
N LYS A 176 -15.30 28.05 40.33
CA LYS A 176 -15.46 29.23 39.49
C LYS A 176 -14.11 29.85 39.11
N ALA A 177 -13.17 29.93 40.05
CA ALA A 177 -11.84 30.46 39.79
C ALA A 177 -11.04 29.56 38.83
N VAL A 178 -11.03 28.25 39.07
CA VAL A 178 -10.37 27.25 38.20
C VAL A 178 -10.94 27.30 36.78
N MET A 179 -12.26 27.31 36.63
CA MET A 179 -12.90 27.35 35.30
C MET A 179 -12.67 28.69 34.57
N LYS A 180 -12.51 29.79 35.30
CA LYS A 180 -12.18 31.10 34.71
C LYS A 180 -10.78 31.11 34.10
N HIS A 181 -9.81 30.45 34.72
CA HIS A 181 -8.41 30.44 34.28
C HIS A 181 -8.08 29.21 33.44
N SER A 182 -8.06 28.01 34.01
CA SER A 182 -7.74 26.77 33.29
C SER A 182 -8.80 26.36 32.29
N GLY A 183 -10.08 26.59 32.58
CA GLY A 183 -11.17 26.25 31.65
C GLY A 183 -11.08 27.03 30.32
N ALA A 184 -10.61 28.28 30.36
CA ALA A 184 -10.36 29.08 29.16
C ALA A 184 -9.18 28.52 28.34
N THR A 185 -8.09 28.12 29.00
CA THR A 185 -6.94 27.47 28.35
C THR A 185 -7.32 26.16 27.69
N VAL A 186 -8.03 25.27 28.40
CA VAL A 186 -8.52 23.98 27.87
C VAL A 186 -9.47 24.17 26.68
N THR A 187 -10.33 25.20 26.74
CA THR A 187 -11.20 25.53 25.60
C THR A 187 -10.38 25.99 24.40
N MET A 188 -9.33 26.79 24.62
CA MET A 188 -8.46 27.27 23.56
C MET A 188 -7.70 26.12 22.88
N THR A 189 -7.09 25.22 23.66
CA THR A 189 -6.36 24.04 23.14
C THR A 189 -7.28 23.12 22.35
N THR A 190 -8.45 22.81 22.89
CA THR A 190 -9.47 22.00 22.19
C THR A 190 -9.88 22.66 20.88
N MET A 191 -10.16 23.97 20.89
CA MET A 191 -10.57 24.70 19.68
C MET A 191 -9.48 24.64 18.60
N THR A 192 -8.21 24.82 18.98
CA THR A 192 -7.09 24.72 18.03
C THR A 192 -6.95 23.31 17.46
N ASP A 193 -7.11 22.26 18.28
CA ASP A 193 -7.07 20.87 17.82
C ASP A 193 -8.22 20.56 16.86
N LEU A 194 -9.44 21.02 17.17
CA LEU A 194 -10.59 20.85 16.29
C LEU A 194 -10.40 21.52 14.94
N VAL A 195 -9.84 22.73 14.91
CA VAL A 195 -9.51 23.42 13.65
C VAL A 195 -8.44 22.64 12.88
N ALA A 196 -7.38 22.15 13.55
CA ALA A 196 -6.33 21.36 12.92
C ALA A 196 -6.89 20.06 12.30
N PHE A 197 -7.73 19.32 13.03
CA PHE A 197 -8.39 18.12 12.51
C PHE A 197 -9.37 18.45 11.39
N ALA A 198 -10.16 19.52 11.51
CA ALA A 198 -11.12 19.94 10.49
C ALA A 198 -10.41 20.30 9.17
N VAL A 199 -9.34 21.09 9.21
CA VAL A 199 -8.53 21.39 8.02
C VAL A 199 -7.96 20.12 7.41
N SER A 200 -7.50 19.19 8.25
CA SER A 200 -6.92 17.91 7.81
C SER A 200 -7.94 16.99 7.11
N THR A 201 -9.25 17.20 7.28
CA THR A 201 -10.28 16.45 6.53
C THR A 201 -10.34 16.77 5.03
N SER A 202 -9.72 17.88 4.59
CA SER A 202 -9.65 18.28 3.17
C SER A 202 -8.68 17.43 2.34
N THR A 203 -7.91 16.54 2.97
CA THR A 203 -6.97 15.66 2.29
C THR A 203 -7.63 14.71 1.29
N SER A 204 -6.96 14.48 0.17
CA SER A 204 -7.38 13.53 -0.87
C SER A 204 -7.30 12.07 -0.43
N PHE A 205 -6.57 11.77 0.66
CA PHE A 205 -6.37 10.42 1.18
C PHE A 205 -7.53 10.01 2.12
N PRO A 206 -8.41 9.06 1.73
CA PRO A 206 -9.61 8.75 2.51
C PRO A 206 -9.31 8.28 3.93
N ALA A 207 -8.24 7.51 4.13
CA ALA A 207 -7.85 7.01 5.45
C ALA A 207 -7.57 8.13 6.46
N ILE A 208 -6.81 9.16 6.04
CA ILE A 208 -6.50 10.33 6.88
C ILE A 208 -7.77 11.15 7.12
N ARG A 209 -8.59 11.35 6.08
CA ARG A 209 -9.86 12.06 6.21
C ARG A 209 -10.79 11.41 7.25
N TYR A 210 -10.99 10.10 7.19
CA TYR A 210 -11.79 9.39 8.19
C TYR A 210 -11.18 9.47 9.59
N PHE A 211 -9.87 9.28 9.71
CA PHE A 211 -9.16 9.42 10.99
C PHE A 211 -9.40 10.80 11.61
N CYS A 212 -9.24 11.88 10.84
CA CYS A 212 -9.43 13.25 11.32
C CYS A 212 -10.88 13.55 11.71
N VAL A 213 -11.87 13.01 10.97
CA VAL A 213 -13.29 13.13 11.35
C VAL A 213 -13.56 12.44 12.70
N TYR A 214 -13.08 11.20 12.87
CA TYR A 214 -13.23 10.48 14.13
C TYR A 214 -12.48 11.16 15.29
N ALA A 215 -11.27 11.67 15.04
CA ALA A 215 -10.50 12.42 16.02
C ALA A 215 -11.22 13.70 16.44
N ALA A 216 -11.74 14.50 15.51
CA ALA A 216 -12.49 15.71 15.81
C ALA A 216 -13.73 15.41 16.66
N LEU A 217 -14.51 14.39 16.31
CA LEU A 217 -15.68 13.97 17.09
C LEU A 217 -15.26 13.51 18.50
N THR A 218 -14.21 12.69 18.60
CA THR A 218 -13.76 12.13 19.88
C THR A 218 -13.17 13.21 20.80
N VAL A 219 -12.38 14.14 20.26
CA VAL A 219 -11.84 15.29 21.00
C VAL A 219 -12.97 16.21 21.46
N THR A 220 -13.98 16.47 20.62
CA THR A 220 -15.15 17.26 21.03
C THR A 220 -15.89 16.61 22.19
N LEU A 221 -16.15 15.30 22.11
CA LEU A 221 -16.81 14.55 23.19
C LEU A 221 -15.94 14.50 24.46
N SER A 222 -14.63 14.34 24.31
CA SER A 222 -13.66 14.39 25.41
C SER A 222 -13.73 15.73 26.13
N PHE A 223 -13.68 16.85 25.39
CA PHE A 223 -13.80 18.19 25.95
C PHE A 223 -15.12 18.39 26.70
N LEU A 224 -16.25 17.94 26.14
CA LEU A 224 -17.54 18.02 26.82
C LEU A 224 -17.52 17.24 28.14
N MET A 225 -16.93 16.04 28.16
CA MET A 225 -16.76 15.26 29.39
C MET A 225 -15.84 15.94 30.40
N VAL A 226 -14.75 16.56 29.93
CA VAL A 226 -13.78 17.28 30.76
C VAL A 226 -14.45 18.51 31.41
N VAL A 227 -15.18 19.33 30.66
CA VAL A 227 -15.80 20.56 31.18
C VAL A 227 -17.08 20.30 32.00
N THR A 228 -17.77 19.19 31.76
CA THR A 228 -19.01 18.86 32.50
C THR A 228 -18.76 17.81 33.58
N PHE A 229 -18.48 16.57 33.18
CA PHE A 229 -18.40 15.41 34.06
C PHE A 229 -17.19 15.50 35.00
N PHE A 230 -16.00 15.81 34.48
CA PHE A 230 -14.80 15.92 35.31
C PHE A 230 -14.88 17.12 36.26
N VAL A 231 -15.39 18.27 35.83
CA VAL A 231 -15.63 19.42 36.73
C VAL A 231 -16.65 19.07 37.84
N ALA A 232 -17.67 18.27 37.54
CA ALA A 232 -18.61 17.79 38.55
C ALA A 232 -17.93 16.86 39.57
N LEU A 233 -17.09 15.93 39.11
CA LEU A 233 -16.28 15.06 39.98
C LEU A 233 -15.30 15.87 40.83
N MET A 234 -14.62 16.84 40.23
CA MET A 234 -13.72 17.76 40.93
C MET A 234 -14.47 18.56 42.01
N THR A 235 -15.68 19.03 41.72
CA THR A 235 -16.53 19.70 42.71
C THR A 235 -16.89 18.77 43.88
N TYR A 236 -17.21 17.51 43.59
CA TYR A 236 -17.49 16.50 44.62
C TYR A 236 -16.25 16.22 45.48
N ASP A 237 -15.08 16.11 44.87
CA ASP A 237 -13.83 15.88 45.58
C ASP A 237 -13.47 17.03 46.51
N VAL A 238 -13.63 18.29 46.07
CA VAL A 238 -13.45 19.46 46.95
C VAL A 238 -14.42 19.44 48.14
N ARG A 239 -15.69 19.02 47.94
CA ARG A 239 -16.65 18.86 49.04
C ARG A 239 -16.21 17.77 50.02
N ARG A 240 -15.73 16.64 49.50
CA ARG A 240 -15.21 15.51 50.30
C ARG A 240 -14.02 15.96 51.15
N ILE A 241 -13.04 16.67 50.56
CA ILE A 241 -11.87 17.20 51.27
C ILE A 241 -12.29 18.15 52.39
N LYS A 242 -13.20 19.10 52.12
CA LYS A 242 -13.71 20.03 53.15
C LYS A 242 -14.47 19.34 54.27
N SER A 243 -15.14 18.22 53.99
CA SER A 243 -15.81 17.41 55.01
C SER A 243 -14.87 16.51 55.81
N GLY A 244 -13.56 16.54 55.51
CA GLY A 244 -12.54 15.75 56.20
C GLY A 244 -12.74 14.25 56.02
N ARG A 245 -13.14 13.78 54.83
CA ARG A 245 -13.34 12.34 54.51
C ARG A 245 -12.18 11.80 53.69
N ARG A 246 -11.83 10.52 53.87
CA ARG A 246 -10.73 9.85 53.14
C ARG A 246 -11.06 9.64 51.65
N ASP A 247 -10.02 9.56 50.82
CA ASP A 247 -10.12 9.43 49.35
C ASP A 247 -10.69 8.07 48.93
N PHE A 248 -10.06 6.98 49.37
CA PHE A 248 -10.43 5.61 49.01
C PHE A 248 -11.65 5.07 49.80
N LEU A 249 -11.92 5.64 50.98
CA LEU A 249 -13.02 5.23 51.87
C LEU A 249 -13.77 6.48 52.36
N PRO A 250 -14.65 7.08 51.53
CA PRO A 250 -15.32 8.34 51.84
C PRO A 250 -16.28 8.25 53.04
N PHE A 251 -16.61 7.05 53.51
CA PHE A 251 -17.39 6.84 54.73
C PHE A 251 -16.57 7.05 56.02
N CYS A 252 -15.24 7.09 55.93
CA CYS A 252 -14.34 7.28 57.07
C CYS A 252 -13.84 8.73 57.14
N LEU A 253 -13.79 9.28 58.36
CA LEU A 253 -13.13 10.55 58.62
C LEU A 253 -11.61 10.43 58.46
N ALA A 254 -11.01 11.46 57.86
CA ALA A 254 -9.57 11.64 57.79
C ALA A 254 -9.03 11.88 59.22
N PRO A 255 -7.86 11.32 59.56
CA PRO A 255 -7.22 11.61 60.84
C PRO A 255 -6.95 13.11 60.98
N ARG A 256 -7.04 13.67 62.19
CA ARG A 256 -6.69 15.09 62.40
C ARG A 256 -5.24 15.33 61.96
N PRO A 257 -4.94 16.47 61.31
CA PRO A 257 -3.56 16.84 61.00
C PRO A 257 -2.70 16.78 62.26
N LYS A 258 -1.44 16.30 62.15
CA LYS A 258 -0.50 16.33 63.28
C LYS A 258 -0.24 17.79 63.69
N GLU A 259 -0.04 18.05 64.98
CA GLU A 259 0.27 19.39 65.48
C GLU A 259 1.45 20.02 64.70
N GLY A 260 1.26 21.27 64.25
CA GLY A 260 2.25 21.99 63.44
C GLY A 260 2.28 21.63 61.94
N LYS A 261 1.42 20.74 61.44
CA LYS A 261 1.28 20.46 60.00
C LYS A 261 0.09 21.18 59.37
N PRO A 262 0.18 21.55 58.08
CA PRO A 262 -0.92 22.18 57.35
C PRO A 262 -2.15 21.28 57.35
N ALA A 263 -3.34 21.89 57.32
CA ALA A 263 -4.58 21.14 57.19
C ALA A 263 -4.65 20.39 55.85
N TRP A 264 -5.46 19.33 55.77
CA TRP A 264 -5.58 18.49 54.56
C TRP A 264 -6.10 19.24 53.33
N ASP A 265 -6.70 20.42 53.50
CA ASP A 265 -7.24 21.28 52.45
C ASP A 265 -6.35 22.51 52.15
N GLU A 266 -5.16 22.59 52.77
CA GLU A 266 -4.17 23.62 52.48
C GLU A 266 -3.34 23.25 51.24
N PRO A 267 -3.08 24.21 50.33
CA PRO A 267 -2.19 24.03 49.19
C PRO A 267 -0.81 23.56 49.66
N LEU A 268 -0.45 22.32 49.34
CA LEU A 268 0.92 21.84 49.55
C LEU A 268 1.77 22.30 48.37
N PRO A 269 2.88 23.03 48.59
CA PRO A 269 3.79 23.35 47.50
C PRO A 269 4.37 22.04 46.96
N GLN A 270 3.94 21.64 45.77
CA GLN A 270 4.46 20.47 45.09
C GLN A 270 5.99 20.58 44.95
N THR A 271 6.71 19.47 45.08
CA THR A 271 8.18 19.42 44.90
C THR A 271 8.59 19.89 43.50
N SER A 272 7.73 19.67 42.51
CA SER A 272 7.83 20.19 41.13
C SER A 272 7.98 21.71 41.10
N ASN A 273 7.27 22.47 41.94
CA ASN A 273 7.32 23.93 41.96
C ASN A 273 8.69 24.47 42.36
N LYS A 274 9.44 23.77 43.21
CA LYS A 274 10.83 24.15 43.56
C LYS A 274 11.75 23.98 42.37
N VAL A 275 11.61 22.86 41.64
CA VAL A 275 12.39 22.58 40.43
C VAL A 275 12.04 23.57 39.33
N MET A 276 10.75 23.81 39.08
CA MET A 276 10.25 24.77 38.08
C MET A 276 10.70 26.19 38.40
N LYS A 277 10.73 26.59 39.67
CA LYS A 277 11.25 27.91 40.07
C LYS A 277 12.75 28.04 39.78
N TYR A 278 13.54 27.02 40.12
CA TYR A 278 14.97 27.01 39.80
C TYR A 278 15.22 27.05 38.28
N TRP A 279 14.52 26.20 37.53
CA TRP A 279 14.57 26.16 36.07
C TRP A 279 14.15 27.50 35.44
N GLY A 280 13.06 28.10 35.92
CA GLY A 280 12.59 29.40 35.50
C GLY A 280 13.63 30.49 35.74
N THR A 281 14.22 30.54 36.95
CA THR A 281 15.28 31.51 37.25
C THR A 281 16.50 31.33 36.35
N LEU A 282 16.92 30.09 36.08
CA LEU A 282 18.02 29.77 35.18
C LEU A 282 17.75 30.22 33.73
N LEU A 283 16.54 29.97 33.22
CA LEU A 283 16.11 30.36 31.87
C LEU A 283 15.97 31.88 31.71
N THR A 284 15.63 32.60 32.78
CA THR A 284 15.45 34.06 32.72
C THR A 284 16.76 34.86 32.67
N LEU A 285 17.91 34.22 32.94
CA LEU A 285 19.22 34.87 32.84
C LEU A 285 19.50 35.31 31.39
N PRO A 286 20.07 36.51 31.17
CA PRO A 286 20.26 37.06 29.83
C PRO A 286 21.18 36.18 28.95
N ILE A 287 22.21 35.57 29.56
CA ILE A 287 23.11 34.64 28.88
C ILE A 287 22.34 33.40 28.41
N THR A 288 21.54 32.78 29.29
CA THR A 288 20.74 31.61 28.96
C THR A 288 19.72 31.92 27.86
N LYS A 289 19.08 33.09 27.87
CA LYS A 289 18.17 33.50 26.79
C LYS A 289 18.86 33.55 25.43
N VAL A 290 20.04 34.18 25.35
CA VAL A 290 20.81 34.24 24.10
C VAL A 290 21.19 32.84 23.63
N LEU A 291 21.66 31.98 24.55
CA LEU A 291 22.00 30.59 24.23
C LEU A 291 20.79 29.80 23.73
N VAL A 292 19.63 29.91 24.38
CA VAL A 292 18.40 29.22 23.98
C VAL A 292 17.92 29.71 22.60
N ILE A 293 18.00 31.00 22.32
CA ILE A 293 17.64 31.56 21.01
C ILE A 293 18.60 31.04 19.94
N LEU A 294 19.92 31.11 20.17
CA LEU A 294 20.92 30.60 19.22
C LEU A 294 20.74 29.10 18.97
N PHE A 295 20.48 28.32 20.01
CA PHE A 295 20.22 26.89 19.89
C PHE A 295 18.92 26.62 19.11
N SER A 296 17.84 27.34 19.41
CA SER A 296 16.55 27.20 18.70
C SER A 296 16.65 27.58 17.23
N LEU A 297 17.37 28.66 16.90
CA LEU A 297 17.65 29.06 15.51
C LEU A 297 18.52 28.02 14.79
N SER A 298 19.48 27.42 15.51
CA SER A 298 20.31 26.35 14.95
C SER A 298 19.49 25.10 14.66
N LEU A 299 18.60 24.69 15.57
CA LEU A 299 17.66 23.59 15.37
C LEU A 299 16.68 23.89 14.24
N LEU A 300 16.19 25.13 14.12
CA LEU A 300 15.33 25.54 13.02
C LEU A 300 16.06 25.45 11.67
N GLY A 301 17.29 25.96 11.59
CA GLY A 301 18.12 25.87 10.39
C GLY A 301 18.43 24.42 10.00
N ALA A 302 18.78 23.58 10.98
CA ALA A 302 18.99 22.15 10.77
C ALA A 302 17.69 21.43 10.35
N GLY A 303 16.55 21.83 10.90
CA GLY A 303 15.23 21.29 10.53
C GLY A 303 14.85 21.66 9.10
N ILE A 304 15.02 22.92 8.70
CA ILE A 304 14.80 23.37 7.31
C ILE A 304 15.70 22.60 6.35
N TYR A 305 16.99 22.45 6.68
CA TYR A 305 17.92 21.65 5.89
C TYR A 305 17.50 20.17 5.84
N GLY A 306 17.09 19.59 6.97
CA GLY A 306 16.61 18.21 7.06
C GLY A 306 15.39 17.97 6.17
N VAL A 307 14.44 18.91 6.11
CA VAL A 307 13.26 18.82 5.22
C VAL A 307 13.67 18.72 3.75
N THR A 308 14.76 19.39 3.33
CA THR A 308 15.25 19.28 1.94
C THR A 308 15.84 17.91 1.59
N GLN A 309 16.16 17.08 2.58
CA GLN A 309 16.71 15.74 2.39
C GLN A 309 15.70 14.61 2.62
N VAL A 310 14.45 14.93 2.97
CA VAL A 310 13.44 13.90 3.20
C VAL A 310 13.10 13.21 1.88
N ASP A 311 13.43 11.93 1.77
CA ASP A 311 13.06 11.12 0.62
C ASP A 311 11.53 10.92 0.58
N GLU A 312 10.90 11.25 -0.56
CA GLU A 312 9.49 10.94 -0.84
C GLU A 312 9.23 9.44 -1.04
N SER A 313 10.26 8.60 -0.95
CA SER A 313 10.13 7.17 -1.26
C SER A 313 9.31 6.44 -0.19
N PHE A 314 8.26 5.77 -0.64
CA PHE A 314 7.34 5.01 0.18
C PHE A 314 7.63 3.52 0.04
N ASP A 315 8.12 2.92 1.12
CA ASP A 315 8.35 1.49 1.17
C ASP A 315 7.10 0.75 1.69
N ARG A 316 6.49 -0.04 0.83
CA ARG A 316 5.31 -0.86 1.14
C ARG A 316 5.55 -1.84 2.29
N ARG A 317 6.81 -2.21 2.59
CA ARG A 317 7.17 -3.09 3.70
C ARG A 317 6.89 -2.47 5.07
N VAL A 318 6.85 -1.14 5.15
CA VAL A 318 6.59 -0.40 6.39
C VAL A 318 5.12 -0.46 6.81
N LEU A 319 4.20 -0.71 5.86
CA LEU A 319 2.78 -0.91 6.17
C LEU A 319 2.48 -2.25 6.86
N ALA A 320 3.36 -3.22 6.71
CA ALA A 320 3.20 -4.55 7.27
C ALA A 320 3.85 -4.61 8.66
N ARG A 321 3.22 -5.30 9.62
CA ARG A 321 3.82 -5.52 10.97
C ARG A 321 5.22 -6.12 10.80
N ASP A 322 6.17 -5.74 11.66
CA ASP A 322 7.58 -6.10 11.51
C ASP A 322 7.85 -7.61 11.47
N ASP A 323 7.05 -8.42 12.16
CA ASP A 323 7.09 -9.88 12.18
C ASP A 323 6.01 -10.53 11.28
N SER A 324 5.28 -9.75 10.48
CA SER A 324 4.26 -10.29 9.58
C SER A 324 4.86 -11.10 8.43
N TYR A 325 4.13 -12.13 8.01
CA TYR A 325 4.44 -12.92 6.82
C TYR A 325 4.49 -12.04 5.55
N LEU A 326 3.67 -10.98 5.49
CA LEU A 326 3.62 -10.06 4.36
C LEU A 326 4.93 -9.29 4.21
N ARG A 327 5.53 -8.81 5.29
CA ARG A 327 6.84 -8.13 5.25
C ARG A 327 7.94 -9.07 4.78
N GLN A 328 7.94 -10.31 5.25
CA GLN A 328 8.88 -11.34 4.80
C GLN A 328 8.71 -11.65 3.31
N PHE A 329 7.46 -11.80 2.86
CA PHE A 329 7.12 -12.01 1.45
C PHE A 329 7.61 -10.86 0.57
N LEU A 330 7.28 -9.60 0.91
CA LEU A 330 7.71 -8.43 0.15
C LEU A 330 9.23 -8.28 0.11
N THR A 331 9.91 -8.60 1.21
CA THR A 331 11.38 -8.58 1.29
C THR A 331 12.01 -9.67 0.41
N ALA A 332 11.47 -10.88 0.43
CA ALA A 332 11.92 -11.96 -0.44
C ALA A 332 11.65 -11.62 -1.92
N GLN A 333 10.48 -11.05 -2.23
CA GLN A 333 10.12 -10.65 -3.58
C GLN A 333 11.12 -9.64 -4.14
N GLY A 334 11.38 -8.52 -3.44
CA GLY A 334 12.34 -7.52 -3.89
C GLY A 334 13.80 -7.98 -3.89
N LYS A 335 14.15 -9.00 -3.10
CA LYS A 335 15.54 -9.54 -3.05
C LYS A 335 15.83 -10.51 -4.19
N TYR A 336 14.85 -11.30 -4.61
CA TYR A 336 15.07 -12.43 -5.53
C TYR A 336 14.44 -12.27 -6.91
N PHE A 337 13.39 -11.47 -7.05
CA PHE A 337 12.67 -11.30 -8.32
C PHE A 337 12.78 -9.87 -8.82
N GLU A 338 12.97 -9.71 -10.14
CA GLU A 338 12.90 -8.39 -10.76
C GLU A 338 11.46 -7.87 -10.70
N LEU A 339 11.27 -6.67 -10.14
CA LEU A 339 9.99 -5.96 -10.10
C LEU A 339 9.75 -5.22 -11.43
N SER A 340 9.85 -5.95 -12.55
CA SER A 340 9.56 -5.38 -13.86
C SER A 340 8.04 -5.33 -14.07
N ILE A 341 7.48 -4.14 -13.82
CA ILE A 341 6.03 -3.90 -13.94
C ILE A 341 5.67 -3.72 -15.41
N GLY A 342 4.73 -4.54 -15.90
CA GLY A 342 4.14 -4.37 -17.21
C GLY A 342 3.15 -3.19 -17.20
N VAL A 343 3.33 -2.26 -18.14
CA VAL A 343 2.46 -1.10 -18.36
C VAL A 343 1.81 -1.23 -19.71
N SER A 344 0.49 -1.16 -19.75
CA SER A 344 -0.27 -1.23 -20.99
C SER A 344 -0.63 0.17 -21.46
N ILE A 345 -0.29 0.54 -22.68
CA ILE A 345 -0.88 1.69 -23.36
C ILE A 345 -2.12 1.18 -24.08
N VAL A 346 -3.29 1.60 -23.61
CA VAL A 346 -4.58 1.21 -24.19
C VAL A 346 -5.04 2.31 -25.13
N GLN A 347 -5.46 1.91 -26.32
CA GLN A 347 -6.05 2.79 -27.32
C GLN A 347 -7.55 2.49 -27.39
N THR A 348 -8.34 3.53 -27.31
CA THR A 348 -9.82 3.44 -27.31
C THR A 348 -10.42 4.42 -28.32
N GLY A 349 -11.53 4.04 -28.92
CA GLY A 349 -12.28 4.87 -29.87
C GLY A 349 -12.36 4.27 -31.26
N GLU A 350 -12.99 5.01 -32.18
CA GLU A 350 -13.14 4.60 -33.58
C GLU A 350 -11.83 4.82 -34.34
N VAL A 351 -10.90 3.91 -34.14
CA VAL A 351 -9.59 3.91 -34.79
C VAL A 351 -9.64 3.00 -36.02
N ASP A 352 -9.35 3.54 -37.20
CA ASP A 352 -9.25 2.72 -38.41
C ASP A 352 -7.87 2.06 -38.53
N TYR A 353 -7.79 0.82 -38.04
CA TYR A 353 -6.58 -0.01 -38.08
C TYR A 353 -6.19 -0.47 -39.50
N GLN A 354 -7.07 -0.29 -40.50
CA GLN A 354 -6.80 -0.68 -41.89
C GLN A 354 -5.89 0.34 -42.60
N LEU A 355 -5.83 1.57 -42.08
CA LEU A 355 -5.00 2.65 -42.62
C LEU A 355 -3.53 2.48 -42.23
N ARG A 356 -2.65 2.73 -43.21
CA ARG A 356 -1.20 2.66 -43.01
C ARG A 356 -0.68 3.73 -42.03
N SER A 357 -1.32 4.90 -41.99
CA SER A 357 -1.00 5.97 -41.03
C SER A 357 -1.24 5.49 -39.60
N THR A 358 -2.43 4.95 -39.31
CA THR A 358 -2.79 4.44 -37.99
C THR A 358 -1.87 3.29 -37.56
N GLN A 359 -1.53 2.38 -38.48
CA GLN A 359 -0.54 1.32 -38.18
C GLN A 359 0.84 1.87 -37.84
N SER A 360 1.23 3.01 -38.42
CA SER A 360 2.47 3.71 -38.07
C SER A 360 2.38 4.38 -36.70
N ASP A 361 1.26 5.04 -36.41
CA ASP A 361 1.03 5.72 -35.12
C ASP A 361 1.05 4.71 -33.94
N ILE A 362 0.52 3.49 -34.15
CA ILE A 362 0.58 2.41 -33.14
C ILE A 362 2.01 1.90 -32.90
N LYS A 363 2.83 1.86 -33.95
CA LYS A 363 4.25 1.51 -33.81
C LYS A 363 5.03 2.60 -33.11
N GLU A 364 4.68 3.86 -33.34
CA GLU A 364 5.27 4.99 -32.63
C GLU A 364 5.00 4.93 -31.13
N LEU A 365 3.80 4.52 -30.70
CA LEU A 365 3.51 4.24 -29.28
C LEU A 365 4.44 3.17 -28.68
N THR A 366 4.89 2.22 -29.49
CA THR A 366 5.86 1.21 -29.05
C THR A 366 7.26 1.81 -28.88
N ASN A 367 7.62 2.82 -29.68
CA ASN A 367 8.89 3.54 -29.57
C ASN A 367 8.92 4.48 -28.37
N VAL A 368 7.78 5.01 -27.93
CA VAL A 368 7.68 5.79 -26.68
C VAL A 368 8.28 5.01 -25.50
N PHE A 369 7.97 3.71 -25.38
CA PHE A 369 8.58 2.86 -24.36
C PHE A 369 10.09 2.68 -24.52
N LYS A 370 10.60 2.62 -25.76
CA LYS A 370 12.03 2.39 -26.02
C LYS A 370 12.89 3.62 -25.73
N GLU A 371 12.32 4.81 -25.97
CA GLU A 371 13.00 6.09 -25.75
C GLU A 371 12.92 6.56 -24.30
N ASN A 372 11.92 6.10 -23.54
CA ASN A 372 11.73 6.53 -22.17
C ASN A 372 12.75 5.87 -21.22
N GLU A 373 13.42 6.70 -20.41
CA GLU A 373 14.50 6.29 -19.50
C GLU A 373 14.05 5.23 -18.48
N TYR A 374 12.77 5.20 -18.09
CA TYR A 374 12.26 4.33 -17.03
C TYR A 374 11.86 2.94 -17.54
N TYR A 375 11.82 2.73 -18.86
CA TYR A 375 11.34 1.49 -19.48
C TYR A 375 12.47 0.68 -20.12
N LYS A 376 12.26 -0.63 -20.21
CA LYS A 376 13.14 -1.54 -20.94
C LYS A 376 12.88 -1.37 -22.44
N ASN A 377 13.92 -1.57 -23.25
CA ASN A 377 13.83 -1.56 -24.71
C ASN A 377 12.96 -2.72 -25.27
N GLN A 378 12.55 -3.66 -24.42
CA GLN A 378 11.66 -4.75 -24.78
C GLN A 378 10.20 -4.33 -24.56
N SER A 379 9.42 -4.37 -25.64
CA SER A 379 7.98 -4.13 -25.62
C SER A 379 7.25 -5.19 -26.45
N LEU A 380 6.02 -5.51 -26.06
CA LEU A 380 5.14 -6.43 -26.76
C LEU A 380 4.11 -5.61 -27.54
N SER A 381 4.31 -5.54 -28.85
CA SER A 381 3.42 -4.88 -29.79
C SER A 381 2.85 -5.91 -30.77
N TRP A 382 1.53 -6.13 -30.70
CA TRP A 382 0.84 -7.01 -31.64
C TRP A 382 0.94 -6.46 -33.07
N MET A 383 0.96 -5.14 -33.24
CA MET A 383 1.05 -4.48 -34.53
C MET A 383 2.43 -4.69 -35.19
N ASP A 384 3.51 -4.66 -34.41
CA ASP A 384 4.85 -4.97 -34.91
C ASP A 384 4.97 -6.44 -35.32
N ALA A 385 4.52 -7.36 -34.46
CA ALA A 385 4.53 -8.78 -34.75
C ALA A 385 3.66 -9.13 -35.97
N PHE A 386 2.46 -8.57 -36.06
CA PHE A 386 1.55 -8.76 -37.17
C PHE A 386 2.11 -8.20 -38.49
N SER A 387 2.75 -7.02 -38.44
CA SER A 387 3.43 -6.44 -39.59
C SER A 387 4.61 -7.28 -40.09
N GLN A 388 5.38 -7.87 -39.17
CA GLN A 388 6.48 -8.76 -39.53
C GLN A 388 5.97 -10.08 -40.13
N TYR A 389 4.91 -10.65 -39.54
CA TYR A 389 4.23 -11.83 -40.08
C TYR A 389 3.69 -11.60 -41.49
N ALA A 390 3.03 -10.47 -41.71
CA ALA A 390 2.49 -10.10 -43.02
C ALA A 390 3.57 -9.92 -44.08
N LYS A 391 4.69 -9.27 -43.75
CA LYS A 391 5.85 -9.14 -44.64
C LYS A 391 6.44 -10.50 -45.00
N LYS A 392 6.64 -11.38 -44.01
CA LYS A 392 7.20 -12.72 -44.23
C LYS A 392 6.28 -13.60 -45.07
N SER A 393 4.98 -13.48 -44.87
CA SER A 393 3.95 -14.26 -45.56
C SER A 393 3.47 -13.63 -46.87
N LYS A 394 4.05 -12.48 -47.27
CA LYS A 394 3.65 -11.67 -48.44
C LYS A 394 2.13 -11.36 -48.47
N ARG A 395 1.52 -11.14 -47.30
CA ARG A 395 0.09 -10.80 -47.18
C ARG A 395 -0.11 -9.30 -47.05
N ASN A 396 -1.17 -8.77 -47.66
CA ASN A 396 -1.51 -7.37 -47.54
C ASN A 396 -2.31 -7.12 -46.25
N ILE A 397 -1.86 -6.17 -45.44
CA ILE A 397 -2.49 -5.74 -44.18
C ILE A 397 -3.06 -4.33 -44.26
N THR A 398 -3.23 -3.78 -45.47
CA THR A 398 -3.96 -2.52 -45.66
C THR A 398 -5.28 -2.77 -46.37
N GLY A 399 -6.32 -2.04 -45.95
CA GLY A 399 -7.67 -2.15 -46.51
C GLY A 399 -8.51 -3.32 -45.96
N PRO A 400 -9.57 -3.74 -46.69
CA PRO A 400 -10.65 -4.57 -46.13
C PRO A 400 -10.23 -5.99 -45.76
N GLY A 401 -9.09 -6.48 -46.28
CA GLY A 401 -8.53 -7.78 -45.92
C GLY A 401 -7.90 -7.84 -44.53
N PHE A 402 -7.65 -6.69 -43.89
CA PHE A 402 -6.90 -6.58 -42.62
C PHE A 402 -7.45 -7.50 -41.52
N LEU A 403 -8.76 -7.45 -41.27
CA LEU A 403 -9.40 -8.24 -40.19
C LEU A 403 -9.30 -9.74 -40.43
N ARG A 404 -9.42 -10.19 -41.69
CA ARG A 404 -9.30 -11.62 -42.02
C ARG A 404 -7.89 -12.13 -41.75
N GLU A 405 -6.89 -11.35 -42.13
CA GLU A 405 -5.49 -11.67 -41.89
C GLU A 405 -5.13 -11.61 -40.40
N LEU A 406 -5.69 -10.64 -39.68
CA LEU A 406 -5.53 -10.52 -38.23
C LEU A 406 -6.12 -11.74 -37.51
N LYS A 407 -7.34 -12.17 -37.86
CA LYS A 407 -7.94 -13.39 -37.30
C LYS A 407 -7.11 -14.64 -37.59
N THR A 408 -6.51 -14.71 -38.77
CA THR A 408 -5.59 -15.81 -39.12
C THR A 408 -4.34 -15.77 -38.24
N PHE A 409 -3.74 -14.59 -38.08
CA PHE A 409 -2.58 -14.38 -37.23
C PHE A 409 -2.85 -14.76 -35.77
N LEU A 410 -3.98 -14.32 -35.20
CA LEU A 410 -4.36 -14.62 -33.81
C LEU A 410 -4.67 -16.11 -33.57
N ARG A 411 -4.97 -16.90 -34.62
CA ARG A 411 -5.18 -18.35 -34.50
C ARG A 411 -3.88 -19.15 -34.53
N ILE A 412 -2.76 -18.55 -34.94
CA ILE A 412 -1.46 -19.22 -34.95
C ILE A 412 -0.99 -19.39 -33.49
N PRO A 413 -0.65 -20.60 -33.02
CA PRO A 413 -0.25 -20.82 -31.63
C PRO A 413 0.89 -19.90 -31.15
N GLU A 414 1.86 -19.62 -32.02
CA GLU A 414 2.96 -18.71 -31.71
C GLU A 414 2.50 -17.28 -31.40
N PHE A 415 1.38 -16.82 -31.97
CA PHE A 415 0.87 -15.44 -31.82
C PHE A 415 -0.45 -15.35 -31.06
N SER A 416 -1.02 -16.48 -30.64
CA SER A 416 -2.34 -16.54 -30.03
C SER A 416 -2.45 -15.72 -28.75
N TYR A 417 -1.31 -15.48 -28.09
CA TYR A 417 -1.25 -14.65 -26.89
C TYR A 417 -1.65 -13.19 -27.12
N PHE A 418 -1.56 -12.67 -28.35
CA PHE A 418 -2.03 -11.32 -28.70
C PHE A 418 -3.56 -11.21 -28.78
N THR A 419 -4.29 -12.32 -28.71
CA THR A 419 -5.77 -12.32 -28.65
C THR A 419 -6.26 -11.57 -27.42
N GLN A 420 -5.49 -11.53 -26.34
CA GLN A 420 -5.80 -10.74 -25.15
C GLN A 420 -5.47 -9.25 -25.29
N ASP A 421 -4.70 -8.88 -26.31
CA ASP A 421 -4.18 -7.54 -26.52
C ASP A 421 -5.00 -6.77 -27.58
N VAL A 422 -5.95 -7.44 -28.26
CA VAL A 422 -6.88 -6.88 -29.23
C VAL A 422 -8.30 -7.32 -28.92
N LYS A 423 -9.21 -6.36 -28.71
CA LYS A 423 -10.63 -6.62 -28.46
C LYS A 423 -11.42 -6.40 -29.74
N LEU A 424 -12.00 -7.48 -30.26
CA LEU A 424 -12.97 -7.43 -31.37
C LEU A 424 -14.38 -7.18 -30.84
N SER A 425 -15.20 -6.51 -31.65
CA SER A 425 -16.64 -6.35 -31.39
C SER A 425 -17.40 -7.68 -31.47
N GLU A 426 -18.64 -7.73 -30.97
CA GLU A 426 -19.44 -8.96 -30.93
C GLU A 426 -19.65 -9.57 -32.33
N ASP A 427 -19.85 -8.74 -33.34
CA ASP A 427 -19.96 -9.17 -34.75
C ASP A 427 -18.59 -9.51 -35.39
N GLU A 428 -17.50 -9.32 -34.65
CA GLU A 428 -16.10 -9.45 -35.08
C GLU A 428 -15.74 -8.66 -36.36
N THR A 429 -16.45 -7.57 -36.63
CA THR A 429 -16.28 -6.70 -37.81
C THR A 429 -15.37 -5.51 -37.56
N LYS A 430 -15.12 -5.15 -36.31
CA LYS A 430 -14.28 -4.01 -35.91
C LYS A 430 -13.46 -4.32 -34.66
N ILE A 431 -12.36 -3.58 -34.48
CA ILE A 431 -11.57 -3.59 -33.26
C ILE A 431 -12.07 -2.45 -32.38
N GLU A 432 -12.53 -2.76 -31.17
CA GLU A 432 -13.04 -1.77 -30.21
C GLU A 432 -11.93 -1.13 -29.39
N ALA A 433 -10.94 -1.95 -29.02
CA ALA A 433 -9.79 -1.51 -28.25
C ALA A 433 -8.58 -2.39 -28.58
N SER A 434 -7.40 -1.79 -28.47
CA SER A 434 -6.15 -2.54 -28.55
C SER A 434 -5.15 -1.98 -27.55
N ARG A 435 -4.15 -2.79 -27.18
CA ARG A 435 -3.10 -2.35 -26.26
C ARG A 435 -1.72 -2.77 -26.70
N VAL A 436 -0.73 -1.98 -26.31
CA VAL A 436 0.70 -2.30 -26.41
C VAL A 436 1.26 -2.38 -25.00
N VAL A 437 2.13 -3.35 -24.73
CA VAL A 437 2.68 -3.56 -23.39
C VAL A 437 4.17 -3.24 -23.36
N GLY A 438 4.57 -2.32 -22.50
CA GLY A 438 5.96 -2.04 -22.16
C GLY A 438 6.29 -2.54 -20.76
N TYR A 439 7.58 -2.72 -20.47
CA TYR A 439 8.04 -3.18 -19.17
C TYR A 439 8.94 -2.14 -18.53
N MET A 440 8.65 -1.76 -17.29
CA MET A 440 9.52 -0.85 -16.52
C MET A 440 10.84 -1.54 -16.17
N LYS A 441 11.91 -0.74 -16.06
CA LYS A 441 13.17 -1.21 -15.48
C LYS A 441 12.94 -1.62 -14.02
N ASP A 442 13.79 -2.53 -13.54
CA ASP A 442 13.66 -3.05 -12.18
C ASP A 442 14.01 -1.97 -11.16
N SER A 443 13.03 -1.54 -10.38
CA SER A 443 13.22 -0.61 -9.27
C SER A 443 12.09 -0.74 -8.25
N GLY A 444 12.47 -0.89 -6.99
CA GLY A 444 11.56 -0.92 -5.85
C GLY A 444 11.13 0.47 -5.35
N SER A 445 11.70 1.56 -5.90
CA SER A 445 11.41 2.92 -5.43
C SER A 445 10.03 3.39 -5.91
N SER A 446 9.19 3.89 -4.99
CA SER A 446 7.92 4.52 -5.35
C SER A 446 8.13 5.77 -6.20
N THR A 447 9.19 6.55 -5.94
CA THR A 447 9.53 7.75 -6.71
C THR A 447 9.88 7.40 -8.14
N PHE A 448 10.60 6.29 -8.35
CA PHE A 448 10.85 5.76 -9.68
C PHE A 448 9.54 5.41 -10.39
N GLN A 449 8.61 4.75 -9.70
CA GLN A 449 7.32 4.36 -10.29
C GLN A 449 6.42 5.56 -10.63
N LYS A 450 6.37 6.56 -9.74
CA LYS A 450 5.71 7.86 -9.95
C LYS A 450 6.29 8.58 -11.18
N ASN A 451 7.60 8.72 -11.26
CA ASN A 451 8.26 9.43 -12.36
C ASN A 451 8.10 8.69 -13.70
N ALA A 452 8.18 7.36 -13.69
CA ALA A 452 7.92 6.54 -14.87
C ALA A 452 6.48 6.67 -15.40
N MET A 453 5.50 6.87 -14.50
CA MET A 453 4.11 7.15 -14.87
C MET A 453 3.97 8.54 -15.48
N LEU A 454 4.49 9.58 -14.81
CA LEU A 454 4.34 10.97 -15.23
C LEU A 454 5.00 11.22 -16.58
N THR A 455 6.25 10.75 -16.75
CA THR A 455 6.98 10.88 -18.02
C THR A 455 6.29 10.13 -19.15
N LEU A 456 5.76 8.92 -18.90
CA LEU A 456 5.03 8.18 -19.93
C LEU A 456 3.74 8.89 -20.36
N ARG A 457 2.98 9.46 -19.41
CA ARG A 457 1.78 10.24 -19.72
C ARG A 457 2.12 11.48 -20.54
N GLU A 458 3.20 12.18 -20.17
CA GLU A 458 3.69 13.34 -20.91
C GLU A 458 4.14 12.97 -22.33
N ASP A 459 4.94 11.92 -22.49
CA ASP A 459 5.40 11.43 -23.78
C ASP A 459 4.23 11.04 -24.69
N ILE A 460 3.22 10.34 -24.17
CA ILE A 460 2.02 9.97 -24.93
C ILE A 460 1.26 11.23 -25.36
N SER A 461 1.08 12.21 -24.46
CA SER A 461 0.37 13.46 -24.77
C SER A 461 1.07 14.30 -25.84
N LYS A 462 2.41 14.25 -25.93
CA LYS A 462 3.20 15.01 -26.91
C LYS A 462 3.37 14.28 -28.23
N LYS A 463 3.57 12.96 -28.21
CA LYS A 463 3.96 12.17 -29.38
C LYS A 463 2.79 11.43 -30.02
N SER A 464 1.74 11.07 -29.27
CA SER A 464 0.64 10.29 -29.83
C SER A 464 -0.46 11.17 -30.41
N LYS A 465 -0.89 10.84 -31.63
CA LYS A 465 -2.12 11.38 -32.25
C LYS A 465 -3.36 10.57 -31.90
N LEU A 466 -3.18 9.39 -31.31
CA LEU A 466 -4.27 8.48 -30.94
C LEU A 466 -4.74 8.79 -29.54
N ASN A 467 -6.04 8.60 -29.28
CA ASN A 467 -6.58 8.66 -27.92
C ASN A 467 -6.11 7.42 -27.14
N ALA A 468 -4.95 7.55 -26.51
CA ALA A 468 -4.26 6.49 -25.81
C ALA A 468 -3.94 6.91 -24.37
N PHE A 469 -4.09 5.98 -23.44
CA PHE A 469 -3.73 6.22 -22.04
C PHE A 469 -2.94 5.04 -21.47
N PRO A 470 -1.90 5.30 -20.65
CA PRO A 470 -1.15 4.25 -20.00
C PRO A 470 -1.87 3.79 -18.72
N ILE A 471 -1.92 2.47 -18.51
CA ILE A 471 -2.55 1.85 -17.35
C ILE A 471 -1.71 0.68 -16.82
N THR A 472 -1.59 0.65 -15.49
CA THR A 472 -1.14 -0.50 -14.71
C THR A 472 -1.71 -0.38 -13.29
N ARG A 473 -1.85 -1.49 -12.56
CA ARG A 473 -2.40 -1.49 -11.20
C ARG A 473 -1.61 -0.58 -10.25
N SER A 474 -0.30 -0.49 -10.45
CA SER A 474 0.58 0.34 -9.62
C SER A 474 0.30 1.85 -9.76
N PHE A 475 -0.18 2.31 -10.92
CA PHE A 475 -0.46 3.73 -11.19
C PHE A 475 -1.71 4.26 -10.47
N ILE A 476 -2.45 3.41 -9.76
CA ILE A 476 -3.57 3.85 -8.93
C ILE A 476 -3.06 4.41 -7.59
N PHE A 477 -1.87 3.98 -7.15
CA PHE A 477 -1.29 4.37 -5.87
C PHE A 477 -0.35 5.58 -5.93
N PHE A 478 0.02 6.02 -7.14
CA PHE A 478 0.92 7.15 -7.41
C PHE A 478 0.24 8.13 -8.36
#